data_AF-A0A2N3ITQ7-F1
#
_entry.id   AF-A0A2N3ITQ7-F1
#
_cell.length_a   1.000
_cell.length_b   1.000
_cell.length_c   1.000
_cell.angle_alpha   90.00
_cell.angle_beta   90.00
_cell.angle_gamma   90.00
#
_symmetry.space_group_name_H-M   'P 1'
#
loop_
_entity.id
_entity.type
_entity.pdbx_description
1 polymer ?
#
loop_
_entity_poly.entity_id
_entity_poly.type
_entity_poly.pdbx_seq_one_letter_code
_entity_poly.pdbx_strand_id
1 'polypeptide(L)'
;MTRAIQRLVVMSRADQRHPHLPLIAERCYNESIQATAPVQQRRFAIIGMRQLDIGYAGRSNENHPIHQHLRQLHVGDAVRIDIDKLQKLHVFHGQTPVARLSQSGHQIWRNQFATIRHANVIAMIERSKTQTDDAYQEQVRSERWELPIIELEL
;
A
#
# COMPACT_ATOMS: atom_id res chain seq x y z
N MET A 1 27.99 3.02 -1.58
CA MET A 1 27.87 3.61 -0.22
C MET A 1 27.20 4.97 -0.35
N THR A 2 26.05 5.20 0.29
CA THR A 2 25.36 6.49 0.23
C THR A 2 25.84 7.42 1.35
N ARG A 3 25.91 8.72 1.06
CA ARG A 3 26.33 9.81 1.95
C ARG A 3 25.56 9.89 3.29
N ALA A 4 24.45 9.16 3.41
CA ALA A 4 23.61 9.10 4.61
C ALA A 4 24.21 8.30 5.78
N ILE A 5 25.24 7.48 5.55
CA ILE A 5 25.84 6.63 6.61
C ILE A 5 26.57 7.42 7.71
N GLN A 6 26.89 8.70 7.50
CA GLN A 6 27.74 9.46 8.42
C GLN A 6 26.99 10.14 9.58
N ARG A 7 25.65 10.17 9.60
CA ARG A 7 24.88 10.84 10.66
C ARG A 7 23.60 10.07 10.98
N LEU A 8 23.60 9.32 12.08
CA LEU A 8 22.40 8.77 12.69
C LEU A 8 21.80 9.84 13.61
N VAL A 9 20.58 10.29 13.31
CA VAL A 9 19.81 11.18 14.19
C VAL A 9 18.68 10.36 14.80
N VAL A 10 18.65 10.27 16.12
CA VAL A 10 17.57 9.61 16.87
C VAL A 10 16.68 10.69 17.47
N MET A 11 15.39 10.62 17.16
CA MET A 11 14.36 11.53 17.66
C MET A 11 13.36 10.73 18.50
N SER A 12 12.95 11.31 19.64
CA SER A 12 11.89 10.74 20.47
C SER A 12 10.55 11.40 20.16
N ARG A 13 9.47 10.62 20.20
CA ARG A 13 8.11 11.11 20.01
C ARG A 13 7.44 11.28 21.37
N ALA A 14 6.94 12.49 21.67
CA ALA A 14 6.29 12.77 22.94
C ALA A 14 4.99 11.96 23.16
N ASP A 15 4.32 11.58 22.08
CA ASP A 15 3.05 10.84 22.12
C ASP A 15 3.21 9.31 22.17
N GLN A 16 4.44 8.79 22.07
CA GLN A 16 4.71 7.36 22.11
C GLN A 16 5.69 7.01 23.21
N ARG A 17 5.28 6.12 24.12
CA ARG A 17 6.17 5.56 25.15
C ARG A 17 6.82 4.30 24.61
N HIS A 18 8.15 4.22 24.71
CA HIS A 18 8.90 3.02 24.36
C HIS A 18 9.82 2.62 25.51
N PRO A 19 9.82 1.35 25.96
CA PRO A 19 10.58 0.90 27.14
C PRO A 19 12.09 1.19 27.07
N HIS A 20 12.65 1.25 25.86
CA HIS A 20 14.09 1.46 25.65
C HIS A 20 14.48 2.94 25.45
N LEU A 21 13.53 3.89 25.40
CA LEU A 21 13.87 5.31 25.25
C LEU A 21 14.77 5.84 26.39
N PRO A 22 14.55 5.47 27.67
CA PRO A 22 15.45 5.89 28.75
C PRO A 22 16.91 5.45 28.55
N LEU A 23 17.15 4.31 27.89
CA LEU A 23 18.50 3.76 27.67
C LEU A 23 19.33 4.58 26.67
N ILE A 24 18.68 5.40 25.85
CA ILE A 24 19.32 6.18 24.78
C ILE A 24 19.03 7.68 24.91
N ALA A 25 18.47 8.12 26.04
CA ALA A 25 18.00 9.48 26.23
C ALA A 25 19.11 10.53 26.02
N GLU A 26 20.34 10.24 26.40
CA GLU A 26 21.52 11.11 26.22
C GLU A 26 21.94 11.28 24.75
N ARG A 27 21.51 10.38 23.88
CA ARG A 27 21.80 10.39 22.43
C ARG A 27 20.61 10.89 21.60
N CYS A 28 19.48 11.14 22.23
CA CYS A 28 18.30 11.68 21.57
C CYS A 28 18.41 13.20 21.47
N TYR A 29 18.17 13.74 20.28
CA TYR A 29 17.94 15.16 20.14
C TYR A 29 16.52 15.47 20.65
N ASN A 30 16.43 16.30 21.70
CA ASN A 30 15.16 16.72 22.27
C ASN A 30 14.87 18.15 21.82
N GLU A 31 13.92 18.29 20.89
CA GLU A 31 13.39 19.58 20.47
C GLU A 31 11.97 19.71 21.01
N SER A 32 11.72 20.75 21.82
CA SER A 32 10.37 21.06 22.25
C SER A 32 9.61 21.68 21.09
N ILE A 33 8.57 20.99 20.65
CA ILE A 33 7.74 21.43 19.53
C ILE A 33 7.03 22.74 19.94
N GLN A 34 7.38 23.86 19.28
CA GLN A 34 6.57 25.08 19.27
C GLN A 34 5.51 25.09 18.16
N ALA A 35 5.28 23.95 17.50
CA ALA A 35 4.23 23.83 16.51
C ALA A 35 2.85 23.70 17.18
N THR A 36 1.88 24.47 16.70
CA THR A 36 0.48 24.32 17.09
C THR A 36 0.00 22.93 16.67
N ALA A 37 -0.67 22.22 17.58
CA ALA A 37 -1.26 20.93 17.26
C ALA A 37 -2.22 21.08 16.05
N PRO A 38 -2.19 20.17 15.08
CA PRO A 38 -3.09 20.25 13.94
C PRO A 38 -4.54 20.18 14.41
N VAL A 39 -5.40 21.02 13.83
CA VAL A 39 -6.84 21.09 14.14
C VAL A 39 -7.53 19.73 13.92
N GLN A 40 -7.00 18.92 13.01
CA GLN A 40 -7.46 17.57 12.74
C GLN A 40 -6.29 16.62 12.54
N GLN A 41 -6.31 15.48 13.23
CA GLN A 41 -5.36 14.40 12.97
C GLN A 41 -5.73 13.70 11.67
N ARG A 42 -4.83 13.76 10.69
CA ARG A 42 -4.95 12.96 9.46
C ARG A 42 -4.44 11.57 9.73
N ARG A 43 -5.23 10.56 9.37
CA ARG A 43 -4.84 9.16 9.51
C ARG A 43 -4.55 8.59 8.13
N PHE A 44 -3.35 8.08 7.97
CA PHE A 44 -2.92 7.42 6.75
C PHE A 44 -2.76 5.92 6.99
N ALA A 45 -3.03 5.15 5.96
CA ALA A 45 -2.79 3.71 5.92
C ALA A 45 -2.27 3.31 4.54
N ILE A 46 -1.59 2.16 4.47
CA ILE A 46 -1.10 1.62 3.20
C ILE A 46 -1.77 0.27 2.97
N ILE A 47 -2.31 0.07 1.76
CA ILE A 47 -2.65 -1.24 1.23
C ILE A 47 -1.41 -1.78 0.52
N GLY A 48 -0.66 -2.62 1.23
CA GLY A 48 0.54 -3.28 0.73
C GLY A 48 0.25 -4.63 0.08
N MET A 49 1.29 -5.28 -0.47
CA MET A 49 1.18 -6.60 -1.13
C MET A 49 0.45 -7.66 -0.29
N ARG A 50 0.62 -7.66 1.04
CA ARG A 50 -0.06 -8.62 1.93
C ARG A 50 -1.59 -8.51 1.88
N GLN A 51 -2.09 -7.29 1.69
CA GLN A 51 -3.52 -6.98 1.63
C GLN A 51 -4.07 -7.02 0.21
N LEU A 52 -3.21 -7.26 -0.79
CA LEU A 52 -3.58 -7.40 -2.19
C LEU A 52 -3.52 -8.86 -2.61
N ASP A 53 -4.43 -9.24 -3.48
CA ASP A 53 -4.35 -10.50 -4.20
C ASP A 53 -3.27 -10.36 -5.29
N ILE A 54 -2.04 -10.69 -4.92
CA ILE A 54 -0.86 -10.48 -5.76
C ILE A 54 -0.90 -11.25 -7.10
N GLY A 55 -1.76 -12.26 -7.23
CA GLY A 55 -1.96 -13.03 -8.47
C GLY A 55 -3.15 -12.55 -9.31
N TYR A 56 -3.84 -11.47 -8.91
CA TYR A 56 -5.05 -10.99 -9.59
C TYR A 56 -4.85 -10.74 -11.09
N ALA A 57 -3.90 -9.88 -11.44
CA ALA A 57 -3.59 -9.61 -12.84
C ALA A 57 -2.89 -10.79 -13.51
N GLY A 58 -2.01 -11.52 -12.79
CA GLY A 58 -1.27 -12.67 -13.34
C GLY A 58 -2.15 -13.85 -13.79
N ARG A 59 -3.37 -14.00 -13.27
CA ARG A 59 -4.34 -15.00 -13.74
C ARG A 59 -5.03 -14.64 -15.06
N SER A 60 -4.91 -13.39 -15.49
CA SER A 60 -5.32 -12.96 -16.83
C SER A 60 -4.24 -13.34 -17.84
N ASN A 61 -4.62 -13.56 -19.10
CA ASN A 61 -3.64 -13.78 -20.16
C ASN A 61 -2.97 -12.44 -20.56
N GLU A 62 -1.83 -12.52 -21.23
CA GLU A 62 -1.02 -11.36 -21.62
C GLU A 62 -1.78 -10.28 -22.43
N ASN A 63 -2.78 -10.69 -23.21
CA ASN A 63 -3.57 -9.81 -24.04
C ASN A 63 -4.79 -9.22 -23.32
N HIS A 64 -4.98 -9.55 -22.04
CA HIS A 64 -6.13 -9.08 -21.29
C HIS A 64 -6.03 -7.56 -21.05
N PRO A 65 -7.12 -6.77 -21.21
CA PRO A 65 -7.09 -5.31 -21.10
C PRO A 65 -6.56 -4.76 -19.76
N ILE A 66 -6.58 -5.57 -18.70
CA ILE A 66 -6.03 -5.19 -17.39
C ILE A 66 -4.55 -4.81 -17.47
N HIS A 67 -3.75 -5.50 -18.30
CA HIS A 67 -2.31 -5.23 -18.43
C HIS A 67 -2.07 -3.88 -19.10
N GLN A 68 -2.90 -3.50 -20.07
CA GLN A 68 -2.82 -2.17 -20.67
C GLN A 68 -3.21 -1.07 -19.67
N HIS A 69 -4.26 -1.29 -18.87
CA HIS A 69 -4.68 -0.32 -17.85
C HIS A 69 -3.64 -0.15 -16.75
N LEU A 70 -3.00 -1.24 -16.32
CA LEU A 70 -1.93 -1.21 -15.33
C LEU A 70 -0.70 -0.44 -15.82
N ARG A 71 -0.30 -0.62 -17.09
CA ARG A 71 0.81 0.14 -17.70
C ARG A 71 0.53 1.65 -17.81
N GLN A 72 -0.74 2.04 -17.80
CA GLN A 72 -1.15 3.44 -17.83
C GLN A 72 -1.32 4.05 -16.43
N LEU A 73 -1.23 3.23 -15.38
CA LEU A 73 -1.36 3.64 -14.00
C LEU A 73 0.00 4.06 -13.46
N HIS A 74 0.07 5.27 -12.92
CA HIS A 74 1.30 5.89 -12.42
C HIS A 74 1.22 6.20 -10.92
N VAL A 75 2.38 6.36 -10.30
CA VAL A 75 2.47 6.89 -8.94
C VAL A 75 1.86 8.30 -8.91
N GLY A 76 1.01 8.55 -7.91
CA GLY A 76 0.22 9.76 -7.77
C GLY A 76 -1.18 9.66 -8.34
N ASP A 77 -1.49 8.64 -9.15
CA ASP A 77 -2.84 8.49 -9.71
C ASP A 77 -3.86 8.19 -8.61
N ALA A 78 -5.00 8.89 -8.71
CA ALA A 78 -6.12 8.69 -7.81
C ALA A 78 -6.84 7.39 -8.14
N VAL A 79 -7.14 6.62 -7.09
CA VAL A 79 -7.89 5.36 -7.18
C VAL A 79 -9.04 5.36 -6.17
N ARG A 80 -9.96 4.42 -6.34
CA ARG A 80 -11.07 4.19 -5.41
C ARG A 80 -11.04 2.76 -4.89
N ILE A 81 -11.23 2.59 -3.59
CA ILE A 81 -11.49 1.27 -2.99
C ILE A 81 -12.99 1.06 -2.96
N ASP A 82 -13.48 -0.01 -3.57
CA ASP A 82 -14.91 -0.32 -3.57
C ASP A 82 -15.18 -1.80 -3.79
N ILE A 83 -16.42 -2.22 -3.58
CA ILE A 83 -16.88 -3.58 -3.77
C ILE A 83 -17.41 -3.81 -5.18
N ASP A 84 -17.20 -5.01 -5.71
CA ASP A 84 -17.88 -5.49 -6.90
C ASP A 84 -19.27 -6.08 -6.56
N LYS A 85 -19.97 -6.59 -7.59
CA LYS A 85 -21.27 -7.26 -7.44
C LYS A 85 -21.22 -8.50 -6.53
N LEU A 86 -20.04 -9.11 -6.36
CA LEU A 86 -19.81 -10.28 -5.52
C LEU A 86 -19.27 -9.90 -4.13
N GLN A 87 -19.37 -8.62 -3.74
CA GLN A 87 -18.95 -8.11 -2.44
C GLN A 87 -17.44 -8.29 -2.19
N LYS A 88 -16.61 -8.32 -3.25
CA LYS A 88 -15.15 -8.35 -3.18
C LYS A 88 -14.59 -6.95 -3.35
N LEU A 89 -13.70 -6.56 -2.43
CA LEU A 89 -13.02 -5.27 -2.50
C LEU A 89 -11.97 -5.23 -3.62
N HIS A 90 -12.03 -4.18 -4.41
CA HIS A 90 -11.14 -3.89 -5.51
C HIS A 90 -10.56 -2.48 -5.40
N VAL A 91 -9.42 -2.29 -6.04
CA VAL A 91 -8.87 -0.98 -6.37
C VAL A 91 -9.32 -0.65 -7.78
N PHE A 92 -10.03 0.46 -7.95
CA PHE A 92 -10.51 0.96 -9.22
C PHE A 92 -9.70 2.18 -9.64
N HIS A 93 -9.23 2.17 -10.89
CA HIS A 93 -8.78 3.38 -11.59
C HIS A 93 -9.90 3.80 -12.54
N GLY A 94 -10.57 4.91 -12.23
CA GLY A 94 -11.84 5.27 -12.85
C GLY A 94 -12.92 4.18 -12.61
N GLN A 95 -13.36 3.54 -13.69
CA GLN A 95 -14.34 2.44 -13.66
C GLN A 95 -13.69 1.05 -13.79
N THR A 96 -12.38 0.99 -14.06
CA THR A 96 -11.70 -0.28 -14.33
C THR A 96 -11.06 -0.81 -13.04
N PRO A 97 -11.34 -2.06 -12.64
CA PRO A 97 -10.63 -2.70 -11.52
C PRO A 97 -9.20 -3.04 -11.95
N VAL A 98 -8.23 -2.49 -11.21
CA VAL A 98 -6.78 -2.67 -11.47
C VAL A 98 -6.12 -3.58 -10.45
N ALA A 99 -6.72 -3.75 -9.27
CA ALA A 99 -6.30 -4.75 -8.30
C ALA A 99 -7.47 -5.26 -7.47
N ARG A 100 -7.28 -6.39 -6.80
CA ARG A 100 -8.24 -6.96 -5.84
C ARG A 100 -7.59 -7.11 -4.49
N LEU A 101 -8.33 -6.85 -3.41
CA LEU A 101 -7.84 -7.11 -2.07
C LEU A 101 -7.79 -8.62 -1.80
N SER A 102 -6.77 -9.04 -1.07
CA SER A 102 -6.67 -10.41 -0.55
C SER A 102 -7.72 -10.64 0.54
N GLN A 103 -7.83 -11.87 1.03
CA GLN A 103 -8.70 -12.17 2.16
C GLN A 103 -8.35 -11.34 3.41
N SER A 104 -7.05 -11.14 3.68
CA SER A 104 -6.60 -10.32 4.82
C SER A 104 -6.89 -8.84 4.60
N GLY A 105 -6.70 -8.34 3.38
CA GLY A 105 -7.10 -6.98 3.01
C GLY A 105 -8.60 -6.77 3.18
N HIS A 106 -9.40 -7.73 2.75
CA HIS A 106 -10.86 -7.69 2.88
C HIS A 106 -11.29 -7.64 4.34
N GLN A 107 -10.71 -8.48 5.21
CA GLN A 107 -11.01 -8.48 6.64
C GLN A 107 -10.73 -7.13 7.32
N ILE A 108 -9.66 -6.46 6.92
CA ILE A 108 -9.28 -5.15 7.47
C ILE A 108 -10.21 -4.04 6.94
N TRP A 109 -10.47 -4.03 5.63
CA TRP A 109 -11.06 -2.86 4.97
C TRP A 109 -12.57 -2.94 4.74
N ARG A 110 -13.19 -4.13 4.79
CA ARG A 110 -14.61 -4.32 4.45
C ARG A 110 -15.56 -3.40 5.23
N ASN A 111 -15.28 -3.12 6.50
CA ASN A 111 -16.17 -2.33 7.36
C ASN A 111 -15.79 -0.85 7.42
N GLN A 112 -14.69 -0.44 6.78
CA GLN A 112 -14.16 0.92 6.87
C GLN A 112 -13.77 1.54 5.53
N PHE A 113 -13.91 0.83 4.40
CA PHE A 113 -13.55 1.40 3.10
C PHE A 113 -14.38 2.65 2.75
N ALA A 114 -15.61 2.74 3.26
CA ALA A 114 -16.45 3.93 3.13
C ALA A 114 -15.94 5.17 3.89
N THR A 115 -14.99 5.00 4.82
CA THR A 115 -14.34 6.13 5.52
C THR A 115 -13.13 6.66 4.77
N ILE A 116 -12.72 6.03 3.66
CA ILE A 116 -11.56 6.47 2.88
C ILE A 116 -11.93 7.76 2.16
N ARG A 117 -11.19 8.84 2.44
CA ARG A 117 -11.36 10.17 1.82
C ARG A 117 -10.62 10.25 0.50
N HIS A 118 -9.38 9.80 0.48
CA HIS A 118 -8.52 9.77 -0.69
C HIS A 118 -7.74 8.47 -0.73
N ALA A 119 -7.48 7.99 -1.95
CA ALA A 119 -6.60 6.86 -2.17
C ALA A 119 -5.75 7.11 -3.42
N ASN A 120 -4.43 6.96 -3.29
CA ASN A 120 -3.48 7.26 -4.36
C ASN A 120 -2.47 6.12 -4.51
N VAL A 121 -2.03 5.88 -5.73
CA VAL A 121 -0.93 4.95 -6.01
C VAL A 121 0.38 5.56 -5.49
N ILE A 122 1.11 4.83 -4.65
CA ILE A 122 2.43 5.24 -4.13
C ILE A 122 3.58 4.42 -4.70
N ALA A 123 3.29 3.24 -5.27
CA ALA A 123 4.27 2.44 -5.98
C ALA A 123 3.58 1.50 -6.98
N MET A 124 4.29 1.17 -8.07
CA MET A 124 3.96 0.08 -8.97
C MET A 124 5.01 -1.01 -8.82
N ILE A 125 4.58 -2.25 -8.60
CA ILE A 125 5.47 -3.41 -8.42
C ILE A 125 5.25 -4.39 -9.57
N GLU A 126 6.32 -4.79 -10.25
CA GLU A 126 6.29 -5.89 -11.20
C GLU A 126 6.46 -7.23 -10.48
N ARG A 127 5.64 -8.21 -10.87
CA ARG A 127 5.74 -9.61 -10.46
C ARG A 127 5.93 -10.48 -11.69
N SER A 128 6.60 -11.61 -11.50
CA SER A 128 6.73 -12.64 -12.53
C SER A 128 6.19 -13.98 -12.05
N LYS A 129 5.85 -14.83 -13.02
CA LYS A 129 5.42 -16.21 -12.77
C LYS A 129 6.45 -17.00 -11.96
N THR A 130 7.74 -16.79 -12.23
CA THR A 130 8.87 -17.44 -11.53
C THR A 130 8.97 -17.10 -10.04
N GLN A 131 8.33 -16.01 -9.59
CA GLN A 131 8.29 -15.62 -8.18
C GLN A 131 7.01 -16.11 -7.47
N THR A 132 6.19 -16.90 -8.16
CA THR A 132 4.93 -17.44 -7.63
C THR A 132 5.19 -18.82 -7.06
N ASP A 133 4.62 -19.10 -5.88
CA ASP A 133 4.69 -20.43 -5.28
C ASP A 133 4.07 -21.47 -6.22
N ASP A 134 4.65 -22.67 -6.26
CA ASP A 134 4.27 -23.74 -7.18
C ASP A 134 2.76 -24.04 -7.17
N ALA A 135 2.13 -23.97 -5.99
CA ALA A 135 0.69 -24.19 -5.80
C ALA A 135 -0.21 -23.23 -6.59
N TYR A 136 0.30 -22.07 -7.02
CA TYR A 136 -0.46 -21.06 -7.76
C TYR A 136 0.03 -20.84 -9.20
N GLN A 137 1.17 -21.42 -9.59
CA GLN A 137 1.76 -21.23 -10.92
C GLN A 137 0.84 -21.70 -12.05
N GLU A 138 0.06 -22.77 -11.85
CA GLU A 138 -0.88 -23.28 -12.86
C GLU A 138 -2.00 -22.29 -13.20
N GLN A 139 -2.36 -21.42 -12.24
CA GLN A 139 -3.39 -20.41 -12.44
C GLN A 139 -2.85 -19.17 -13.16
N VAL A 140 -1.54 -18.95 -13.12
CA VAL A 140 -0.88 -17.79 -13.72
C VAL A 140 -0.72 -17.99 -15.23
N ARG A 141 -1.34 -17.07 -15.98
CA ARG A 141 -1.42 -17.06 -17.45
C ARG A 141 -0.60 -15.94 -18.10
N SER A 142 0.03 -15.10 -17.30
CA SER A 142 0.98 -14.08 -17.74
C SER A 142 2.35 -14.31 -17.12
N GLU A 143 3.40 -14.13 -17.90
CA GLU A 143 4.79 -14.21 -17.45
C GLU A 143 5.15 -13.08 -16.50
N ARG A 144 4.60 -11.87 -16.75
CA ARG A 144 4.80 -10.69 -15.90
C ARG A 144 3.51 -9.88 -15.76
N TRP A 145 3.33 -9.27 -14.60
CA TRP A 145 2.22 -8.34 -14.36
C TRP A 145 2.58 -7.32 -13.29
N GLU A 146 1.87 -6.21 -13.28
CA GLU A 146 2.07 -5.13 -12.32
C GLU A 146 1.00 -5.19 -11.20
N LEU A 147 1.33 -4.68 -10.02
CA LEU A 147 0.35 -4.34 -8.99
C LEU A 147 0.62 -2.97 -8.36
N PRO A 148 -0.45 -2.19 -8.09
CA PRO A 148 -0.33 -0.90 -7.42
C PRO A 148 -0.34 -1.04 -5.89
N ILE A 149 0.56 -0.33 -5.21
CA ILE A 149 0.52 -0.11 -3.75
C ILE A 149 -0.18 1.21 -3.49
N ILE A 150 -1.13 1.22 -2.57
CA ILE A 150 -2.06 2.33 -2.37
C ILE A 150 -1.86 2.95 -0.99
N GLU A 151 -1.73 4.26 -0.93
CA GLU A 151 -1.91 5.04 0.29
C GLU A 151 -3.37 5.47 0.42
N LEU A 152 -3.88 5.44 1.64
CA LEU A 152 -5.24 5.85 1.99
C LEU A 152 -5.17 6.98 3.01
N GLU A 153 -6.00 8.00 2.83
CA GLU A 153 -6.36 8.98 3.85
C GLU A 153 -7.76 8.65 4.39
N LEU A 154 -7.91 8.58 5.72
CA LEU A 154 -9.16 8.24 6.43
C LEU A 154 -9.78 9.47 7.10
#